data_AF-A0A7R9GXZ8-F1
#
_entry.id   AF-A0A7R9GXZ8-F1
#
_cell.length_a   1.000
_cell.length_b   1.000
_cell.length_c   1.000
_cell.angle_alpha   90.00
_cell.angle_beta   90.00
_cell.angle_gamma   90.00
#
_symmetry.space_group_name_H-M   'P 1'
#
loop_
_entity.id
_entity.type
_entity.pdbx_description
1 polymer ?
#
loop_
_entity_poly.entity_id
_entity_poly.type
_entity_poly.pdbx_seq_one_letter_code
_entity_poly.pdbx_strand_id
1 'polypeptide(L)'
;MHLNRGSPLLKELTVALWNANGVVSKKSELESSLAKHCVDVMLLGNPHLRSTMRFSLAEFICHRSDRAGDMSKWDGGPGQKRA
;
A
#
# COMPACT_ATOMS: atom_id res chain seq x y z
N MET A 1 18.47 43.13 -19.12
CA MET A 1 18.30 41.68 -19.39
C MET A 1 17.30 41.14 -18.37
N HIS A 2 16.04 40.95 -18.78
CA HIS A 2 15.02 40.38 -17.89
C HIS A 2 15.10 38.86 -17.95
N LEU A 3 15.53 38.23 -16.85
CA LEU A 3 15.44 36.78 -16.67
C LEU A 3 13.97 36.42 -16.50
N ASN A 4 13.39 35.83 -17.54
CA ASN A 4 12.07 35.24 -17.52
C ASN A 4 12.14 34.01 -16.61
N ARG A 5 11.90 34.17 -15.31
CA ARG A 5 11.76 33.04 -14.37
C ARG A 5 10.40 32.41 -14.64
N GLY A 6 10.35 31.55 -15.66
CA GLY A 6 9.19 30.72 -15.93
C GLY A 6 8.76 30.05 -14.64
N SER A 7 7.47 30.18 -14.30
CA SER A 7 6.86 29.47 -13.18
C SER A 7 7.21 27.98 -13.28
N PRO A 8 7.55 27.30 -12.17
CA PRO A 8 7.81 25.87 -12.22
C PRO A 8 6.61 25.19 -12.87
N LEU A 9 6.88 24.37 -13.90
CA LEU A 9 5.85 23.52 -14.51
C LEU A 9 5.26 22.67 -13.39
N LEU A 10 4.00 22.95 -13.03
CA LEU A 10 3.28 22.14 -12.06
C LEU A 10 3.08 20.76 -12.68
N LYS A 11 3.71 19.74 -12.08
CA LYS A 11 3.51 18.35 -12.47
C LYS A 11 2.23 17.86 -11.81
N GLU A 12 1.34 17.28 -12.59
CA GLU A 12 0.19 16.54 -12.07
C GLU A 12 0.67 15.32 -11.28
N LEU A 13 0.05 15.07 -10.12
CA LEU A 13 0.37 13.96 -9.24
C LEU A 13 -0.74 12.90 -9.34
N THR A 14 -0.39 11.69 -9.76
CA THR A 14 -1.35 10.59 -9.86
C THR A 14 -1.31 9.73 -8.61
N VAL A 15 -2.43 9.68 -7.89
CA VAL A 15 -2.59 8.86 -6.68
C VAL A 15 -3.62 7.76 -6.95
N ALA A 16 -3.27 6.52 -6.61
CA ALA A 16 -4.15 5.37 -6.76
C ALA A 16 -4.35 4.63 -5.43
N LEU A 17 -5.50 3.97 -5.31
CA LEU A 17 -5.87 3.11 -4.19
C LEU A 17 -6.31 1.75 -4.73
N TRP A 18 -5.78 0.67 -4.16
CA TRP A 18 -6.21 -0.68 -4.51
C TRP A 18 -6.22 -1.60 -3.31
N ASN A 19 -7.29 -2.37 -3.18
CA ASN A 19 -7.38 -3.46 -2.24
C ASN A 19 -6.84 -4.73 -2.91
N ALA A 20 -5.64 -5.15 -2.51
CA ALA A 20 -4.96 -6.28 -3.12
C ALA A 20 -5.66 -7.61 -2.82
N ASN A 21 -6.31 -7.75 -1.66
CA ASN A 21 -6.80 -9.03 -1.15
C ASN A 21 -5.74 -10.14 -1.32
N GLY A 22 -4.53 -9.86 -0.83
CA GLY A 22 -3.32 -10.66 -1.10
C GLY A 22 -2.54 -10.15 -2.31
N VAL A 23 -1.39 -9.50 -2.07
CA VAL A 23 -0.60 -8.86 -3.13
C VAL A 23 0.39 -9.81 -3.82
N VAL A 24 0.86 -10.85 -3.14
CA VAL A 24 1.97 -11.69 -3.60
C VAL A 24 1.67 -12.36 -4.95
N SER A 25 0.48 -12.92 -5.11
CA SER A 25 0.05 -13.56 -6.36
C SER A 25 -0.30 -12.58 -7.47
N LYS A 26 -0.40 -11.27 -7.17
CA LYS A 26 -0.84 -10.22 -8.11
C LYS A 26 0.25 -9.19 -8.40
N LYS A 27 1.50 -9.46 -8.00
CA LYS A 27 2.60 -8.50 -8.12
C LYS A 27 2.81 -8.02 -9.57
N SER A 28 2.81 -8.93 -10.54
CA SER A 28 3.01 -8.58 -11.95
C SER A 28 1.86 -7.75 -12.53
N GLU A 29 0.62 -8.02 -12.13
CA GLU A 29 -0.56 -7.24 -12.50
C GLU A 29 -0.49 -5.82 -11.90
N LEU A 30 -0.07 -5.72 -10.65
CA LEU A 30 0.13 -4.45 -9.96
C LEU A 30 1.21 -3.62 -10.66
N GLU A 31 2.39 -4.18 -10.92
CA GLU A 31 3.49 -3.49 -11.60
C GLU A 31 3.05 -2.99 -13.00
N SER A 32 2.32 -3.83 -13.74
CA SER A 32 1.78 -3.46 -15.05
C SER A 32 0.77 -2.31 -14.95
N SER A 33 -0.08 -2.30 -13.93
CA SER A 33 -1.08 -1.24 -13.71
C SER A 33 -0.44 0.07 -13.28
N LEU A 34 0.59 0.03 -12.43
CA LEU A 34 1.33 1.21 -11.98
C LEU A 34 2.02 1.91 -13.17
N ALA A 35 2.67 1.13 -14.04
CA ALA A 35 3.31 1.65 -15.24
C ALA A 35 2.29 2.21 -16.25
N LYS A 36 1.21 1.45 -16.52
CA LYS A 36 0.17 1.85 -17.47
C LYS A 36 -0.50 3.17 -17.11
N HIS A 37 -0.71 3.42 -15.82
CA HIS A 37 -1.42 4.60 -15.33
C HIS A 37 -0.49 5.69 -14.79
N CYS A 38 0.84 5.54 -14.95
CA CYS A 38 1.84 6.50 -14.47
C CYS A 38 1.61 6.91 -13.01
N VAL A 39 1.33 5.94 -12.14
CA VAL A 39 1.00 6.22 -10.73
C VAL A 39 2.25 6.70 -9.99
N ASP A 40 2.17 7.85 -9.34
CA ASP A 40 3.26 8.37 -8.50
C ASP A 40 3.15 7.85 -7.05
N VAL A 41 1.93 7.75 -6.52
CA VAL A 41 1.66 7.30 -5.14
C VAL A 41 0.57 6.23 -5.13
N MET A 42 0.88 5.10 -4.50
CA MET A 42 -0.03 3.96 -4.42
C MET A 42 -0.36 3.62 -2.96
N LEU A 43 -1.65 3.58 -2.65
CA LEU A 43 -2.17 3.06 -1.39
C LEU A 43 -2.63 1.61 -1.59
N LEU A 44 -1.98 0.68 -0.89
CA LEU A 44 -2.24 -0.75 -1.02
C LEU A 44 -2.94 -1.29 0.24
N GLY A 45 -4.21 -1.66 0.11
CA GLY A 45 -5.03 -2.26 1.16
C GLY A 45 -5.00 -3.79 1.16
N ASN A 46 -5.17 -4.40 2.34
CA ASN A 46 -5.21 -5.85 2.57
C ASN A 46 -4.14 -6.64 1.77
N PRO A 47 -2.85 -6.32 1.93
CA PRO A 47 -1.79 -7.00 1.16
C PRO A 47 -1.58 -8.46 1.61
N HIS A 48 -2.12 -8.85 2.78
CA HIS A 48 -1.93 -10.16 3.42
C HIS A 48 -0.45 -10.59 3.56
N LEU A 49 0.45 -9.60 3.67
CA LEU A 49 1.86 -9.84 3.96
C LEU A 49 2.03 -10.11 5.46
N ARG A 50 2.81 -11.13 5.79
CA ARG A 50 3.28 -11.34 7.16
C ARG A 50 4.44 -10.40 7.45
N SER A 51 4.69 -10.10 8.72
CA SER A 51 5.82 -9.24 9.14
C SER A 51 7.17 -9.76 8.61
N THR A 52 7.34 -11.07 8.53
CA THR A 52 8.53 -11.76 8.02
C THR A 52 8.66 -11.74 6.49
N MET A 53 7.60 -11.42 5.76
CA MET A 53 7.63 -11.39 4.29
C MET A 53 8.18 -10.05 3.82
N ARG A 54 9.18 -10.10 2.94
CA ARG A 54 9.66 -8.93 2.20
C ARG A 54 8.79 -8.73 0.96
N PHE A 55 8.40 -7.49 0.72
CA PHE A 55 7.70 -7.08 -0.49
C PHE A 55 8.28 -5.76 -0.97
N SER A 56 8.57 -5.70 -2.26
CA SER A 56 9.05 -4.50 -2.95
C SER A 56 8.49 -4.47 -4.36
N LEU A 57 8.35 -3.26 -4.88
CA LEU A 57 8.00 -2.97 -6.28
C LEU A 57 9.18 -2.22 -6.89
N ALA A 58 9.53 -2.56 -8.12
CA ALA A 58 10.59 -1.83 -8.82
C ALA A 58 10.22 -0.35 -8.93
N GLU A 59 11.21 0.54 -8.77
CA GLU A 59 11.04 2.00 -8.93
C GLU A 59 10.16 2.71 -7.89
N PHE A 60 9.55 1.96 -6.95
CA PHE A 60 8.80 2.51 -5.83
C PHE A 60 9.55 2.34 -4.51
N ILE A 61 9.48 3.39 -3.68
CA ILE A 61 9.83 3.28 -2.26
C ILE A 61 8.61 2.74 -1.52
N CYS A 62 8.72 1.53 -0.98
CA CYS A 62 7.63 0.88 -0.27
C CYS A 62 7.69 1.19 1.24
N HIS A 63 6.68 1.87 1.75
CA HIS A 63 6.44 2.02 3.18
C HIS A 63 5.31 1.08 3.61
N ARG A 64 5.48 0.39 4.74
CA ARG A 64 4.51 -0.58 5.27
C ARG A 64 4.14 -0.23 6.70
N SER A 65 2.85 -0.27 7.00
CA SER A 65 2.34 -0.34 8.36
C SER A 65 1.73 -1.71 8.58
N ASP A 66 2.42 -2.54 9.35
CA ASP A 66 1.84 -3.80 9.82
C ASP A 66 0.90 -3.50 10.98
N ARG A 67 -0.23 -4.22 11.04
CA ARG A 67 -1.11 -4.14 12.22
C ARG A 67 -0.27 -4.56 13.42
N ALA A 68 -0.21 -3.72 14.46
CA ALA A 68 0.45 -4.07 15.71
C ALA A 68 -0.07 -5.44 16.15
N GLY A 69 0.82 -6.43 16.18
CA GLY A 69 0.52 -7.79 16.55
C GLY A 69 0.32 -7.85 18.05
N ASP A 70 -0.80 -7.34 18.54
CA ASP A 70 -1.27 -7.66 19.88
C ASP A 70 -2.70 -8.19 19.83
N MET A 71 -2.80 -9.43 19.37
CA MET A 71 -3.96 -10.29 19.66
C MET A 71 -3.76 -11.07 20.97
N SER A 72 -2.80 -10.70 21.83
CA SER A 72 -2.64 -11.33 23.15
C SER A 72 -3.62 -10.80 24.20
N LYS A 73 -4.40 -9.76 23.87
CA LYS A 73 -5.48 -9.21 24.71
C LYS A 73 -6.83 -9.18 24.00
N TRP A 74 -7.30 -10.33 23.54
CA TRP A 74 -8.73 -10.52 23.31
C TRP A 74 -9.28 -11.45 24.41
N ASP A 75 -9.66 -10.86 25.55
CA ASP A 75 -10.40 -11.53 26.63
C ASP A 75 -11.89 -11.75 26.27
N GLY A 76 -12.25 -11.66 24.99
CA GLY A 76 -13.60 -11.92 24.51
C GLY A 76 -13.87 -13.42 24.48
N GLY A 77 -14.10 -13.98 25.67
CA GLY A 77 -14.52 -15.35 25.88
C GLY A 77 -15.84 -15.68 25.18
N PRO A 78 -15.97 -16.85 24.52
CA PRO A 78 -17.27 -17.38 24.15
C PRO A 78 -17.95 -17.93 25.41
N GLY A 79 -19.17 -17.44 25.65
CA GLY A 79 -19.96 -17.71 26.85
C GLY A 79 -20.08 -19.20 27.19
N GLN A 80 -19.55 -19.56 28.35
CA GLN A 80 -19.86 -20.79 29.04
C GLN A 80 -21.04 -20.54 29.99
N LYS A 81 -22.28 -20.64 29.48
CA LYS A 81 -23.45 -21.07 30.25
C LYS A 81 -24.43 -21.77 29.29
N ARG A 82 -24.26 -23.08 29.13
CA ARG A 82 -25.38 -23.98 28.86
C ARG A 82 -25.67 -24.73 30.16
N ALA A 83 -26.96 -24.79 30.46
CA ALA A 83 -27.59 -25.27 31.67
C ALA A 83 -27.16 -26.68 32.09
#